data_AF-R6H4K4-F1
#
_entry.id   AF-R6H4K4-F1
#
_cell.length_a   1.000
_cell.length_b   1.000
_cell.length_c   1.000
_cell.angle_alpha   90.00
_cell.angle_beta   90.00
_cell.angle_gamma   90.00
#
_symmetry.space_group_name_H-M   'P 1'
#
loop_
_entity.id
_entity.type
_entity.pdbx_description
1 polymer ?
#
loop_
_entity_poly.entity_id
_entity_poly.type
_entity_poly.pdbx_seq_one_letter_code
_entity_poly.pdbx_strand_id
1 'polypeptide(L)'
;MDSYLNPETITSLEVSFKNLMNENYSKDTSKKIRTSLKTSKKRGNFIGKIAPYGYVKDEKNCHLYNIDQEAADIIKKIFNMALKGKSRQEMVNELNKLHVLTP
;
A
#
# COMPACT_ATOMS: atom_id res chain seq x y z
N MET A 1 30.99 43.95 -9.82
CA MET A 1 29.74 44.54 -10.36
C MET A 1 29.39 43.85 -11.68
N ASP A 2 29.33 42.51 -11.71
CA ASP A 2 28.89 41.76 -12.92
C ASP A 2 27.39 41.44 -12.88
N SER A 3 26.74 41.69 -11.74
CA SER A 3 25.31 41.44 -11.56
C SER A 3 24.43 42.38 -12.40
N TYR A 4 24.87 43.61 -12.65
CA TYR A 4 24.10 44.60 -13.42
C TYR A 4 24.24 44.44 -14.94
N LEU A 5 25.23 43.67 -15.41
CA LEU A 5 25.55 43.51 -16.83
C LEU A 5 24.79 42.34 -17.48
N ASN A 6 24.26 41.39 -16.70
CA ASN A 6 23.50 40.25 -17.22
C ASN A 6 22.31 39.90 -16.31
N PRO A 7 21.15 40.59 -16.45
CA PRO A 7 19.97 40.32 -15.63
C PRO A 7 19.37 38.93 -15.84
N GLU A 8 19.60 38.29 -16.99
CA GLU A 8 19.13 36.92 -17.26
C GLU A 8 19.83 35.86 -16.40
N THR A 9 21.12 36.01 -16.09
CA THR A 9 21.84 35.02 -15.28
C THR A 9 21.43 35.06 -13.81
N ILE A 10 21.12 36.24 -13.27
CA ILE A 10 20.58 36.39 -11.91
C ILE A 10 19.19 35.77 -11.83
N THR A 11 18.33 36.06 -12.81
CA THR A 11 16.97 35.50 -12.88
C THR A 11 17.02 33.96 -12.97
N SER A 12 17.94 33.41 -13.77
CA SER A 12 18.19 31.97 -13.88
C SER A 12 18.66 31.34 -12.56
N LEU A 13 19.57 32.01 -11.83
CA LEU A 13 20.04 31.54 -10.53
C LEU A 13 18.94 31.57 -9.47
N GLU A 14 18.13 32.64 -9.45
CA GLU A 14 16.97 32.77 -8.55
C GLU A 14 15.92 31.69 -8.79
N VAL A 15 15.60 31.40 -10.06
CA VAL A 15 14.69 30.32 -10.45
C VAL A 15 15.25 28.97 -10.03
N SER A 16 16.54 28.72 -10.29
CA SER A 16 17.21 27.49 -9.89
C SER A 16 17.17 27.28 -8.37
N PHE A 17 17.40 28.35 -7.59
CA PHE A 17 17.34 28.29 -6.14
C PHE A 17 15.93 28.03 -5.62
N LYS A 18 14.92 28.71 -6.18
CA LYS A 18 13.50 28.44 -5.84
C LYS A 18 13.10 27.00 -6.16
N ASN A 19 13.54 26.47 -7.30
CA ASN A 19 13.28 25.08 -7.69
C ASN A 19 13.92 24.10 -6.70
N LEU A 20 15.18 24.32 -6.31
CA LEU A 20 15.88 23.51 -5.31
C LEU A 20 15.15 23.52 -3.96
N MET A 21 14.70 24.70 -3.50
CA MET A 21 13.94 24.81 -2.25
C MET A 21 12.60 24.07 -2.31
N ASN A 22 11.87 24.21 -3.42
CA ASN A 22 10.60 23.50 -3.63
C ASN A 22 10.80 21.97 -3.67
N GLU A 23 11.87 21.51 -4.31
CA GLU A 23 12.19 20.09 -4.38
C GLU A 23 12.58 19.52 -3.01
N ASN A 24 13.37 20.26 -2.23
CA ASN A 24 13.73 19.89 -0.86
C ASN A 24 12.49 19.83 0.05
N TYR A 25 11.60 20.82 -0.03
CA TYR A 25 10.35 20.82 0.73
C TYR A 25 9.46 19.61 0.38
N SER A 26 9.37 19.29 -0.92
CA SER A 26 8.62 18.12 -1.41
C SER A 26 9.24 16.80 -0.93
N LYS A 27 10.57 16.70 -0.93
CA LYS A 27 11.32 15.53 -0.43
C LYS A 27 11.11 15.32 1.06
N ASP A 28 11.19 16.37 1.86
CA ASP A 28 11.00 16.32 3.30
C ASP A 28 9.57 15.93 3.68
N THR A 29 8.57 16.51 3.01
CA THR A 29 7.16 16.14 3.19
C THR A 29 6.95 14.66 2.87
N SER A 30 7.50 14.19 1.75
CA SER A 30 7.43 12.78 1.36
C SER A 30 8.11 11.87 2.37
N LYS A 31 9.24 12.28 2.95
CA LYS A 31 9.95 11.54 4.00
C LYS A 31 9.15 11.50 5.30
N LYS A 32 8.49 12.60 5.67
CA LYS A 32 7.63 12.69 6.84
C LYS A 32 6.43 11.75 6.73
N ILE A 33 5.75 11.76 5.59
CA ILE A 33 4.63 10.85 5.31
C ILE A 33 5.10 9.40 5.40
N ARG A 34 6.18 9.03 4.70
CA ARG A 34 6.73 7.67 4.74
C ARG A 34 7.08 7.22 6.16
N THR A 35 7.68 8.10 6.95
CA THR A 35 8.03 7.82 8.35
C THR A 35 6.77 7.62 9.20
N SER A 36 5.77 8.49 9.05
CA SER A 36 4.47 8.37 9.74
C SER A 36 3.79 7.03 9.43
N LEU A 37 3.70 6.67 8.14
CA LEU A 37 3.13 5.38 7.71
C LEU A 37 3.93 4.20 8.27
N LYS A 38 5.28 4.27 8.25
CA LYS A 38 6.13 3.21 8.81
C LYS A 38 5.91 3.03 10.31
N THR A 39 5.78 4.13 11.06
CA THR A 39 5.48 4.08 12.50
C THR A 39 4.11 3.48 12.76
N SER A 40 3.09 3.84 11.98
CA SER A 40 1.75 3.27 12.12
C SER A 40 1.73 1.75 11.82
N LYS A 41 2.44 1.30 10.78
CA LYS A 41 2.62 -0.14 10.48
C LYS A 41 3.29 -0.88 11.64
N LYS A 42 4.33 -0.30 12.24
CA LYS A 42 5.02 -0.89 13.41
C LYS A 42 4.12 -1.04 14.63
N ARG A 43 3.07 -0.22 14.75
CA ARG A 43 2.06 -0.32 15.81
C ARG A 43 0.98 -1.38 15.52
N GLY A 44 1.07 -2.07 14.37
CA GLY A 44 0.08 -3.07 13.96
C GLY A 44 -1.12 -2.50 13.20
N ASN A 45 -1.14 -1.19 12.93
CA ASN A 45 -2.24 -0.59 12.20
C ASN A 45 -2.18 -0.94 10.71
N PHE A 46 -3.31 -1.38 10.16
CA PHE A 46 -3.46 -1.46 8.72
C PHE A 46 -3.62 -0.07 8.08
N ILE A 47 -2.99 0.12 6.93
CA ILE A 47 -2.90 1.43 6.22
C ILE A 47 -3.47 1.34 4.79
N GLY A 48 -3.70 0.14 4.27
CA GLY A 48 -4.25 -0.01 2.93
C GLY A 48 -5.72 0.38 2.86
N LYS A 49 -6.23 0.50 1.63
CA LYS A 49 -7.63 0.82 1.36
C LYS A 49 -8.54 -0.40 1.47
N ILE A 50 -8.07 -1.56 0.98
CA ILE A 50 -8.84 -2.79 0.81
C ILE A 50 -8.26 -3.86 1.75
N ALA A 51 -9.14 -4.61 2.43
CA ALA A 51 -8.74 -5.74 3.26
C ALA A 51 -8.29 -6.93 2.40
N PRO A 52 -7.26 -7.68 2.79
CA PRO A 52 -6.90 -8.92 2.11
C PRO A 52 -8.03 -9.95 2.24
N TYR A 53 -8.15 -10.86 1.26
CA TYR A 53 -9.15 -11.94 1.28
C TYR A 53 -9.04 -12.76 2.57
N GLY A 54 -10.20 -13.09 3.18
CA GLY A 54 -10.26 -13.72 4.50
C GLY A 54 -10.45 -12.73 5.66
N TYR A 55 -10.43 -11.42 5.39
CA TYR A 55 -10.59 -10.39 6.41
C TYR A 55 -11.60 -9.33 5.97
N VAL A 56 -12.44 -8.91 6.91
CA VAL A 56 -13.33 -7.75 6.78
C VAL A 56 -12.77 -6.62 7.61
N LYS A 57 -12.85 -5.39 7.10
CA LYS A 57 -12.48 -4.20 7.84
C LYS A 57 -13.43 -4.00 9.01
N ASP A 58 -12.90 -3.72 10.20
CA ASP A 58 -13.75 -3.39 11.34
C ASP A 58 -14.46 -2.03 11.10
N GLU A 59 -15.76 -1.99 11.34
CA GLU A 59 -16.61 -0.80 11.19
C GLU A 59 -16.23 0.29 12.19
N LYS A 60 -15.77 -0.11 13.38
CA LYS A 60 -15.43 0.81 14.47
C LYS A 60 -13.99 1.30 14.39
N ASN A 61 -13.09 0.47 13.84
CA ASN A 61 -11.68 0.81 13.73
C ASN A 61 -11.13 0.44 12.35
N CYS A 62 -10.83 1.46 11.55
CA CYS A 62 -10.31 1.27 10.21
C CYS A 62 -8.91 0.63 10.13
N HIS A 63 -8.20 0.52 11.25
CA HIS A 63 -6.88 -0.09 11.37
C HIS A 63 -6.93 -1.56 11.79
N LEU A 64 -8.10 -2.08 12.18
CA LEU A 64 -8.31 -3.45 12.62
C LEU A 64 -9.11 -4.26 11.59
N TYR A 65 -8.97 -5.57 11.70
CA TYR A 65 -9.68 -6.54 10.87
C TYR A 65 -10.41 -7.56 11.72
N ASN A 66 -11.60 -7.90 11.25
CA ASN A 66 -12.36 -9.05 11.70
C ASN A 66 -12.17 -10.18 10.68
N ILE A 67 -12.24 -11.43 11.15
CA ILE A 67 -12.14 -12.59 10.28
C ILE A 67 -13.43 -12.71 9.48
N ASP A 68 -13.32 -12.81 8.16
CA ASP A 68 -14.43 -13.22 7.32
C ASP A 68 -14.59 -14.73 7.45
N GLN A 69 -15.67 -15.18 8.09
CA GLN A 69 -15.87 -16.60 8.37
C GLN A 69 -16.02 -17.43 7.10
N GLU A 70 -16.69 -16.91 6.07
CA GLU A 70 -16.92 -17.62 4.81
C GLU A 70 -15.61 -17.82 4.05
N ALA A 71 -14.86 -16.72 3.90
CA ALA A 71 -13.55 -16.77 3.27
C ALA A 71 -12.53 -17.58 4.10
N ALA A 72 -12.61 -17.56 5.44
CA ALA A 72 -11.74 -18.34 6.32
C ALA A 72 -11.89 -19.86 6.09
N ASP A 73 -13.11 -20.35 5.90
CA ASP A 73 -13.35 -21.76 5.64
C ASP A 73 -12.84 -22.19 4.26
N ILE A 74 -12.93 -21.30 3.27
CA ILE A 74 -12.33 -21.49 1.95
C ILE A 74 -10.80 -21.56 2.06
N ILE A 75 -10.16 -20.65 2.81
CA ILE A 75 -8.70 -20.65 3.02
C ILE A 75 -8.24 -21.94 3.70
N LYS A 76 -8.94 -22.39 4.75
CA LYS A 76 -8.64 -23.68 5.42
C LYS A 76 -8.76 -24.84 4.43
N LYS A 77 -9.79 -24.83 3.57
CA LYS A 77 -9.98 -25.88 2.55
C LYS A 77 -8.82 -25.89 1.54
N ILE A 78 -8.40 -24.72 1.05
CA ILE A 78 -7.25 -24.59 0.15
C ILE A 78 -5.99 -25.13 0.81
N PHE A 79 -5.74 -24.76 2.06
CA PHE A 79 -4.57 -25.22 2.80
C PHE A 79 -4.57 -26.75 2.98
N ASN A 80 -5.71 -27.32 3.34
CA ASN A 80 -5.88 -28.78 3.45
C ASN A 80 -5.68 -29.51 2.12
N MET A 81 -6.11 -28.91 1.00
CA MET A 81 -5.87 -29.47 -0.34
C MET A 81 -4.38 -29.43 -0.72
N ALA A 82 -3.70 -28.33 -0.40
CA ALA A 82 -2.26 -28.19 -0.62
C ALA A 82 -1.45 -29.19 0.22
N LEU A 83 -1.82 -29.38 1.50
CA LEU A 83 -1.20 -30.40 2.37
C LEU A 83 -1.38 -31.83 1.84
N LYS A 84 -2.49 -32.09 1.15
CA LYS A 84 -2.76 -33.37 0.48
C LYS A 84 -2.01 -33.54 -0.85
N GLY A 85 -1.18 -32.57 -1.24
CA GLY A 85 -0.37 -32.63 -2.47
C GLY A 85 -1.13 -32.28 -3.75
N LYS A 86 -2.34 -31.68 -3.66
CA LYS A 86 -3.07 -31.24 -4.86
C LYS A 86 -2.32 -30.09 -5.55
N SER A 87 -2.27 -30.15 -6.88
CA SER A 87 -1.74 -29.08 -7.71
C SER A 87 -2.64 -27.84 -7.68
N ARG A 88 -2.06 -26.68 -8.02
CA ARG A 88 -2.81 -25.42 -8.10
C ARG A 88 -4.01 -25.49 -9.05
N GLN A 89 -3.85 -26.18 -10.18
CA GLN A 89 -4.92 -26.32 -11.17
C GLN A 89 -6.09 -27.15 -10.63
N GLU A 90 -5.80 -28.23 -9.91
CA GLU A 90 -6.83 -29.05 -9.28
C GLU A 90 -7.59 -28.29 -8.20
N MET A 91 -6.88 -27.50 -7.38
CA MET A 91 -7.51 -26.65 -6.36
C MET A 91 -8.44 -25.61 -6.99
N VAL A 92 -8.03 -24.95 -8.07
CA VAL A 92 -8.87 -23.99 -8.81
C VAL A 92 -10.10 -24.68 -9.39
N ASN A 93 -9.93 -25.82 -10.04
CA ASN A 93 -11.05 -26.58 -10.61
C ASN A 93 -12.05 -27.02 -9.53
N GLU A 94 -11.57 -27.41 -8.36
CA GLU A 94 -12.43 -27.79 -7.24
C GLU A 94 -13.18 -26.59 -6.65
N LEU A 95 -12.52 -25.45 -6.46
CA LEU A 95 -13.16 -24.21 -6.00
C LEU A 95 -14.23 -23.73 -6.98
N ASN A 96 -13.96 -23.79 -8.28
CA ASN A 96 -14.92 -23.42 -9.31
C ASN A 96 -16.15 -24.35 -9.32
N LYS A 97 -15.95 -25.66 -9.13
CA LYS A 97 -17.05 -26.64 -8.98
C LYS A 97 -17.91 -26.38 -7.75
N LEU A 98 -17.30 -25.85 -6.69
CA LEU A 98 -17.98 -25.47 -5.45
C LEU A 98 -18.70 -24.12 -5.57
N HIS A 99 -18.69 -23.47 -6.74
CA HIS A 99 -19.24 -22.13 -6.96
C HIS A 99 -18.75 -21.08 -5.96
N VAL A 100 -17.48 -21.21 -5.54
CA VAL A 100 -16.86 -20.21 -4.67
C VAL A 100 -16.75 -18.89 -5.44
N LEU A 101 -17.29 -17.82 -4.85
CA LEU A 101 -17.26 -16.48 -5.43
C LEU A 101 -15.81 -15.99 -5.52
N THR A 102 -15.42 -15.48 -6.69
CA THR A 102 -14.13 -14.83 -6.89
C THR A 102 -14.22 -13.39 -6.34
N PRO A 103 -13.37 -13.03 -5.35
CA PRO A 103 -13.35 -11.71 -4.72
C PRO A 103 -12.79 -10.60 -5.62
#